data_AF-A0A520DV17-F1
#
_entry.id   AF-A0A520DV17-F1
#
_cell.length_a   1.000
_cell.length_b   1.000
_cell.length_c   1.000
_cell.angle_alpha   90.00
_cell.angle_beta   90.00
_cell.angle_gamma   90.00
#
_symmetry.space_group_name_H-M   'P 1'
#
loop_
_entity.id
_entity.type
_entity.pdbx_description
1 polymer ?
#
loop_
_entity_poly.entity_id
_entity_poly.type
_entity_poly.pdbx_seq_one_letter_code
_entity_poly.pdbx_strand_id
1 'polypeptide(L)'
;MKTFIRVIEYWVPSEDGSLLEFGGGLFGESPRFAAISQNLCFGRGEGLPGRAWDTGRPIVLKELEGSYFRRATAAKAAGLTCGIAVPIFKGDALSAVTVIFCGDDEEHAGAIELWGNDPEESTDMTLVDGYYGTTGDTFEFISRATAFRRGNGLPGMAWDTQKPVFLPDLGKGSGFLRADGAVKVGINRGFAIPCSTLDGSNFVMAFLSALATPIARRVETWEPDASGAALRRTLGFSEVQGSTSSPDTASLAAGGPLVDAFTTGRPSVAEPMIAIPVAPQGRITAVMALHF
;
A
#
# COMPACT_ATOMS: atom_id res chain seq x y z
N MET A 1 2.86 19.49 -6.40
CA MET A 1 1.70 18.61 -6.62
C MET A 1 1.46 17.79 -5.38
N LYS A 2 0.21 17.73 -4.94
CA LYS A 2 -0.25 17.16 -3.67
C LYS A 2 -0.76 15.73 -3.95
N THR A 3 -0.10 14.68 -3.45
CA THR A 3 -0.39 13.23 -3.72
C THR A 3 -1.38 12.59 -2.76
N PHE A 4 -2.20 11.63 -3.15
CA PHE A 4 -3.17 11.00 -2.23
C PHE A 4 -2.51 10.37 -1.00
N ILE A 5 -1.42 9.63 -1.18
CA ILE A 5 -0.56 9.19 -0.07
C ILE A 5 0.27 10.38 0.42
N ARG A 6 0.22 10.64 1.74
CA ARG A 6 0.85 11.79 2.39
C ARG A 6 2.03 11.40 3.27
N VAL A 7 1.87 10.29 3.98
CA VAL A 7 2.85 9.78 4.94
C VAL A 7 2.87 8.27 4.81
N ILE A 8 4.07 7.69 4.82
CA ILE A 8 4.26 6.25 5.06
C ILE A 8 5.23 6.11 6.20
N GLU A 9 4.87 5.34 7.21
CA GLU A 9 5.78 4.92 8.28
C GLU A 9 5.82 3.40 8.35
N TYR A 10 6.85 2.86 8.98
CA TYR A 10 6.93 1.44 9.23
C TYR A 10 7.46 1.16 10.63
N TRP A 11 6.95 0.06 11.18
CA TRP A 11 7.23 -0.39 12.53
C TRP A 11 7.85 -1.77 12.47
N VAL A 12 8.89 -2.02 13.25
CA VAL A 12 9.63 -3.28 13.26
C VAL A 12 9.47 -3.96 14.63
N PRO A 13 9.43 -5.29 14.72
CA PRO A 13 9.46 -5.96 16.00
C PRO A 13 10.73 -5.61 16.77
N SER A 14 10.60 -5.36 18.07
CA SER A 14 11.73 -5.27 19.01
C SER A 14 12.51 -6.58 19.06
N GLU A 15 13.75 -6.55 19.56
CA GLU A 15 14.62 -7.73 19.63
C GLU A 15 14.01 -8.88 20.44
N ASP A 16 13.26 -8.57 21.50
CA ASP A 16 12.52 -9.53 22.32
C ASP A 16 11.15 -9.93 21.75
N GLY A 17 10.73 -9.31 20.63
CA GLY A 17 9.46 -9.56 19.96
C GLY A 17 8.22 -9.11 20.73
N SER A 18 8.37 -8.30 21.78
CA SER A 18 7.27 -7.87 22.66
C SER A 18 6.51 -6.65 22.12
N LEU A 19 7.19 -5.78 21.36
CA LEU A 19 6.66 -4.51 20.86
C LEU A 19 6.97 -4.31 19.38
N LEU A 20 6.22 -3.41 18.76
CA LEU A 20 6.59 -2.75 17.52
C LEU A 20 7.27 -1.41 17.86
N GLU A 21 8.49 -1.22 17.37
CA GLU A 21 9.28 0.00 17.48
C GLU A 21 9.29 0.77 16.16
N PHE A 22 9.51 2.08 16.24
CA PHE A 22 9.57 2.93 15.06
C PHE A 22 10.79 2.56 14.19
N GLY A 23 10.54 2.05 12.98
CA GLY A 23 11.60 1.68 12.03
C GLY A 23 12.01 2.84 11.13
N GLY A 24 11.06 3.68 10.74
CA GLY A 24 11.30 4.84 9.87
C GLY A 24 10.05 5.25 9.10
N GLY A 25 10.19 6.19 8.18
CA GLY A 25 9.09 6.61 7.31
C GLY A 25 9.45 7.81 6.44
N LEU A 26 8.56 8.10 5.49
CA LEU A 26 8.58 9.28 4.64
C LEU A 26 7.36 10.13 5.00
N PHE A 27 7.60 11.32 5.55
CA PHE A 27 6.57 12.15 6.19
C PHE A 27 6.13 13.38 5.39
N GLY A 28 6.74 13.62 4.23
CA GLY A 28 6.47 14.81 3.41
C GLY A 28 6.55 16.09 4.25
N GLU A 29 5.51 16.92 4.17
CA GLU A 29 5.42 18.21 4.89
C GLU A 29 4.86 18.08 6.32
N SER A 30 4.97 16.90 6.96
CA SER A 30 4.35 16.60 8.27
C SER A 30 5.36 16.34 9.42
N PRO A 31 6.34 17.24 9.69
CA PRO A 31 7.41 16.98 10.67
C PRO A 31 6.89 16.81 12.11
N ARG A 32 5.79 17.48 12.48
CA ARG A 32 5.17 17.30 13.81
C ARG A 32 4.59 15.90 13.99
N PHE A 33 3.98 15.35 12.95
CA PHE A 33 3.47 13.99 12.97
C PHE A 33 4.63 12.98 13.08
N ALA A 34 5.72 13.22 12.33
CA ALA A 34 6.95 12.42 12.42
C ALA A 34 7.55 12.39 13.82
N ALA A 35 7.69 13.55 14.46
CA ALA A 35 8.25 13.65 15.81
C ALA A 35 7.42 12.87 16.84
N ILE A 36 6.10 12.84 16.69
CA ILE A 36 5.24 12.05 17.57
C ILE A 36 5.36 10.55 17.23
N SER A 37 5.39 10.15 15.95
CA SER A 37 5.62 8.75 15.55
C SER A 37 6.87 8.16 16.19
N GLN A 38 7.99 8.90 16.12
CA GLN A 38 9.30 8.43 16.58
C GLN A 38 9.35 8.08 18.08
N ASN A 39 8.41 8.60 18.88
CA ASN A 39 8.35 8.39 20.32
C ASN A 39 7.27 7.36 20.73
N LEU A 40 6.71 6.62 19.78
CA LEU A 40 5.73 5.59 20.06
C LEU A 40 6.30 4.17 19.91
N CYS A 41 5.65 3.26 20.59
CA CYS A 41 5.72 1.83 20.39
C CYS A 41 4.31 1.25 20.53
N PHE A 42 4.10 0.04 20.02
CA PHE A 42 2.79 -0.62 20.04
C PHE A 42 2.93 -2.08 20.45
N GLY A 43 2.15 -2.52 21.44
CA GLY A 43 1.96 -3.95 21.70
C GLY A 43 1.06 -4.62 20.66
N ARG A 44 0.96 -5.95 20.72
CA ARG A 44 -0.04 -6.70 19.95
C ARG A 44 -1.45 -6.19 20.27
N GLY A 45 -2.23 -5.94 19.22
CA GLY A 45 -3.59 -5.41 19.31
C GLY A 45 -3.67 -3.91 19.62
N GLU A 46 -2.54 -3.23 19.86
CA GLU A 46 -2.51 -1.83 20.24
C GLU A 46 -2.40 -0.89 19.04
N GLY A 47 -3.29 0.10 18.97
CA GLY A 47 -3.30 1.05 17.86
C GLY A 47 -3.51 0.38 16.50
N LEU A 48 -3.26 1.13 15.42
CA LEU A 48 -3.40 0.60 14.07
C LEU A 48 -2.33 -0.46 13.71
N PRO A 49 -1.01 -0.22 13.91
CA PRO A 49 -0.01 -1.22 13.56
C PRO A 49 -0.06 -2.49 14.43
N GLY A 50 -0.34 -2.36 15.74
CA GLY A 50 -0.44 -3.52 16.63
C GLY A 50 -1.64 -4.41 16.32
N ARG A 51 -2.77 -3.87 15.84
CA ARG A 51 -3.90 -4.68 15.37
C ARG A 51 -3.59 -5.44 14.08
N ALA A 52 -2.87 -4.84 13.14
CA ALA A 52 -2.44 -5.55 11.94
C ALA A 52 -1.43 -6.66 12.28
N TRP A 53 -0.58 -6.44 13.28
CA TRP A 53 0.30 -7.48 13.83
C TRP A 53 -0.47 -8.61 14.51
N ASP A 54 -1.49 -8.30 15.29
CA ASP A 54 -2.29 -9.28 16.03
C ASP A 54 -3.13 -10.17 15.08
N THR A 55 -3.80 -9.54 14.11
CA THR A 55 -4.65 -10.25 13.14
C THR A 55 -3.86 -10.92 12.02
N GLY A 56 -2.62 -10.48 11.78
CA GLY A 56 -1.79 -10.94 10.67
C GLY A 56 -2.34 -10.58 9.29
N ARG A 57 -3.24 -9.59 9.21
CA ARG A 57 -3.93 -9.17 7.97
C ARG A 57 -3.90 -7.64 7.83
N PRO A 58 -4.06 -7.08 6.62
CA PRO A 58 -4.17 -5.64 6.45
C PRO A 58 -5.42 -5.07 7.10
N ILE A 59 -5.33 -3.84 7.60
CA ILE A 59 -6.44 -3.13 8.25
C ILE A 59 -6.57 -1.73 7.66
N VAL A 60 -7.77 -1.39 7.20
CA VAL A 60 -8.16 -0.03 6.80
C VAL A 60 -8.80 0.67 7.99
N LEU A 61 -8.33 1.86 8.34
CA LEU A 61 -8.94 2.75 9.32
C LEU A 61 -9.43 4.01 8.61
N LYS A 62 -10.74 4.07 8.39
CA LYS A 62 -11.41 5.10 7.57
C LYS A 62 -11.42 6.48 8.19
N GLU A 63 -11.45 6.52 9.52
CA GLU A 63 -11.51 7.74 10.31
C GLU A 63 -10.44 7.69 11.40
N LEU A 64 -9.50 8.64 11.35
CA LEU A 64 -8.46 8.75 12.37
C LEU A 64 -9.00 9.41 13.65
N GLU A 65 -9.82 10.46 13.51
CA GLU A 65 -10.46 11.16 14.64
C GLU A 65 -11.59 10.31 15.24
N GLY A 66 -11.75 10.32 16.56
CA GLY A 66 -12.78 9.53 17.25
C GLY A 66 -12.54 8.01 17.29
N SER A 67 -11.42 7.52 16.73
CA SER A 67 -11.04 6.11 16.72
C SER A 67 -10.02 5.74 17.80
N TYR A 68 -9.54 4.50 17.80
CA TYR A 68 -8.42 4.04 18.64
C TYR A 68 -7.05 4.59 18.19
N PHE A 69 -6.99 5.48 17.20
CA PHE A 69 -5.76 6.05 16.69
C PHE A 69 -5.13 7.07 17.66
N ARG A 70 -3.93 6.74 18.17
CA ARG A 70 -3.24 7.50 19.25
C ARG A 70 -2.80 8.92 18.88
N ARG A 71 -2.78 9.29 17.60
CA ARG A 71 -2.22 10.57 17.10
C ARG A 71 -3.23 11.41 16.30
N ALA A 72 -4.52 11.25 16.56
CA ALA A 72 -5.60 11.87 15.78
C ALA A 72 -5.43 13.39 15.59
N THR A 73 -5.13 14.13 16.67
CA THR A 73 -4.95 15.60 16.60
C THR A 73 -3.80 16.00 15.67
N ALA A 74 -2.67 15.30 15.73
CA ALA A 74 -1.52 15.57 14.88
C ALA A 74 -1.77 15.16 13.42
N ALA A 75 -2.46 14.04 13.20
CA ALA A 75 -2.89 13.60 11.88
C ALA A 75 -3.83 14.61 11.22
N LYS A 76 -4.83 15.10 11.96
CA LYS A 76 -5.76 16.14 11.50
C LYS A 76 -5.02 17.43 11.13
N ALA A 77 -4.08 17.88 11.96
CA ALA A 77 -3.25 19.05 11.66
C ALA A 77 -2.36 18.86 10.41
N ALA A 78 -2.03 17.61 10.06
CA ALA A 78 -1.30 17.25 8.85
C ALA A 78 -2.21 16.94 7.64
N GLY A 79 -3.53 17.09 7.78
CA GLY A 79 -4.50 16.79 6.72
C GLY A 79 -4.62 15.30 6.38
N LEU A 80 -4.32 14.41 7.33
CA LEU A 80 -4.49 12.97 7.18
C LEU A 80 -5.91 12.57 7.59
N THR A 81 -6.60 11.80 6.76
CA THR A 81 -8.01 11.44 6.97
C THR A 81 -8.19 9.95 7.26
N CYS A 82 -7.38 9.09 6.65
CA CYS A 82 -7.42 7.65 6.85
C CYS A 82 -6.01 7.03 6.93
N GLY A 83 -5.94 5.80 7.40
CA GLY A 83 -4.70 5.04 7.53
C GLY A 83 -4.89 3.56 7.20
N ILE A 84 -3.86 2.92 6.66
CA ILE A 84 -3.87 1.50 6.32
C ILE A 84 -2.62 0.86 6.90
N ALA A 85 -2.80 -0.14 7.74
CA ALA A 85 -1.68 -0.97 8.22
C ALA A 85 -1.60 -2.25 7.40
N VAL A 86 -0.40 -2.56 6.90
CA VAL A 86 -0.10 -3.74 6.11
C VAL A 86 1.02 -4.50 6.82
N PRO A 87 0.74 -5.69 7.38
CA PRO A 87 1.79 -6.53 7.94
C PRO A 87 2.60 -7.17 6.80
N ILE A 88 3.91 -7.21 6.98
CA ILE A 88 4.86 -7.81 6.05
C ILE A 88 5.53 -8.98 6.76
N PHE A 89 5.36 -10.17 6.19
CA PHE A 89 5.98 -11.38 6.69
C PHE A 89 7.14 -11.79 5.80
N LYS A 90 8.20 -12.31 6.41
CA LYS A 90 9.29 -13.00 5.70
C LYS A 90 9.36 -14.42 6.27
N GLY A 91 8.93 -15.40 5.48
CA GLY A 91 8.53 -16.70 6.00
C GLY A 91 7.31 -16.54 6.90
N ASP A 92 7.38 -17.09 8.11
CA ASP A 92 6.35 -17.02 9.16
C ASP A 92 6.55 -15.86 10.15
N ALA A 93 7.71 -15.20 10.11
CA ALA A 93 8.04 -14.11 11.01
C ALA A 93 7.54 -12.76 10.50
N LEU A 94 6.92 -11.97 11.39
CA LEU A 94 6.63 -10.56 11.10
C LEU A 94 7.97 -9.82 10.93
N SER A 95 8.15 -9.18 9.79
CA SER A 95 9.33 -8.39 9.50
C SER A 95 9.10 -6.90 9.80
N ALA A 96 7.92 -6.39 9.41
CA ALA A 96 7.49 -5.03 9.68
C ALA A 96 5.96 -4.89 9.56
N VAL A 97 5.42 -3.80 10.09
CA VAL A 97 4.09 -3.30 9.74
C VAL A 97 4.26 -1.93 9.07
N THR A 98 3.87 -1.81 7.81
CA THR A 98 3.83 -0.52 7.10
C THR A 98 2.49 0.14 7.35
N VAL A 99 2.50 1.42 7.74
CA VAL A 99 1.28 2.24 7.86
C VAL A 99 1.32 3.35 6.82
N ILE A 100 0.33 3.34 5.93
CA ILE A 100 0.16 4.33 4.85
C ILE A 100 -0.97 5.27 5.27
N PHE A 101 -0.70 6.56 5.35
CA PHE A 101 -1.72 7.57 5.60
C PHE A 101 -2.02 8.36 4.34
N CYS A 102 -3.30 8.48 4.07
CA CYS A 102 -3.81 9.28 2.96
C CYS A 102 -4.52 10.51 3.51
N GLY A 103 -4.52 11.55 2.69
CA GLY A 103 -5.21 12.80 2.99
C GLY A 103 -6.19 13.10 1.88
N ASP A 104 -7.43 13.35 2.29
CA ASP A 104 -8.50 13.82 1.42
C ASP A 104 -8.66 15.34 1.56
N ASP A 105 -9.16 15.96 0.50
CA ASP A 105 -9.59 17.36 0.46
C ASP A 105 -10.89 17.42 -0.34
N GLU A 106 -11.79 18.33 0.03
CA GLU A 106 -13.21 18.35 -0.41
C GLU A 106 -13.42 18.31 -1.93
N GLU A 107 -12.40 18.62 -2.73
CA GLU A 107 -12.41 18.64 -4.20
C GLU A 107 -11.87 17.37 -4.87
N HIS A 108 -11.36 16.39 -4.12
CA HIS A 108 -10.61 15.28 -4.69
C HIS A 108 -11.25 13.92 -4.46
N ALA A 109 -11.13 13.07 -5.48
CA ALA A 109 -11.65 11.71 -5.45
C ALA A 109 -10.52 10.70 -5.36
N GLY A 110 -10.52 9.96 -4.27
CA GLY A 110 -9.66 8.80 -4.06
C GLY A 110 -10.44 7.69 -3.38
N ALA A 111 -10.02 6.45 -3.62
CA ALA A 111 -10.52 5.30 -2.89
C ALA A 111 -9.38 4.35 -2.55
N ILE A 112 -9.53 3.68 -1.41
CA ILE A 112 -8.63 2.63 -0.95
C ILE A 112 -9.50 1.44 -0.66
N GLU A 113 -9.21 0.32 -1.31
CA GLU A 113 -10.04 -0.87 -1.24
C GLU A 113 -9.19 -2.04 -0.76
N LEU A 114 -9.67 -2.73 0.27
CA LEU A 114 -9.11 -3.98 0.73
C LEU A 114 -9.98 -5.12 0.21
N TRP A 115 -9.42 -5.90 -0.70
CA TRP A 115 -10.05 -7.09 -1.26
C TRP A 115 -9.51 -8.32 -0.57
N GLY A 116 -10.37 -9.29 -0.29
CA GLY A 116 -10.02 -10.52 0.41
C GLY A 116 -10.63 -11.76 -0.24
N ASN A 117 -9.93 -12.86 -0.15
CA ASN A 117 -10.39 -14.19 -0.53
C ASN A 117 -9.91 -15.21 0.50
N ASP A 118 -10.84 -16.00 1.02
CA ASP A 118 -10.51 -17.27 1.66
C ASP A 118 -10.65 -18.37 0.60
N PRO A 119 -9.55 -19.06 0.22
CA PRO A 119 -9.58 -20.08 -0.81
C PRO A 119 -10.43 -21.31 -0.45
N GLU A 120 -10.69 -21.53 0.84
CA GLU A 120 -11.57 -22.61 1.31
C GLU A 120 -13.06 -22.25 1.17
N GLU A 121 -13.39 -20.95 1.14
CA GLU A 121 -14.78 -20.47 1.06
C GLU A 121 -15.21 -20.09 -0.37
N SER A 122 -14.29 -19.56 -1.19
CA SER A 122 -14.64 -18.98 -2.49
C SER A 122 -13.48 -19.01 -3.49
N THR A 123 -13.81 -19.07 -4.79
CA THR A 123 -12.83 -18.85 -5.88
C THR A 123 -12.61 -17.39 -6.23
N ASP A 124 -13.46 -16.51 -5.69
CA ASP A 124 -13.50 -15.09 -6.03
C ASP A 124 -13.11 -14.26 -4.79
N MET A 125 -12.46 -13.12 -5.01
CA MET A 125 -12.25 -12.13 -3.95
C MET A 125 -13.37 -11.10 -3.92
N THR A 126 -13.74 -10.68 -2.72
CA THR A 126 -14.78 -9.68 -2.46
C THR A 126 -14.21 -8.52 -1.65
N LEU A 127 -14.92 -7.38 -1.62
CA LEU A 127 -14.50 -6.23 -0.84
C LEU A 127 -14.64 -6.55 0.66
N VAL A 128 -13.52 -6.52 1.40
CA VAL A 128 -13.49 -6.68 2.85
C VAL A 128 -13.75 -5.35 3.51
N ASP A 129 -13.03 -4.32 3.08
CA ASP A 129 -13.23 -2.97 3.57
C ASP A 129 -12.76 -1.91 2.56
N GLY A 130 -13.06 -0.65 2.80
CA GLY A 130 -12.55 0.45 1.98
C GLY A 130 -12.82 1.82 2.55
N TYR A 131 -11.97 2.76 2.15
CA TYR A 131 -12.14 4.19 2.32
C TYR A 131 -12.50 4.81 0.97
N TYR A 132 -13.54 5.61 0.95
CA TYR A 132 -14.01 6.31 -0.24
C TYR A 132 -14.10 7.79 0.14
N GLY A 133 -13.49 8.66 -0.67
CA GLY A 133 -13.58 10.11 -0.48
C GLY A 133 -15.01 10.62 -0.60
N THR A 134 -15.20 11.92 -0.38
CA THR A 134 -16.52 12.59 -0.27
C THR A 134 -17.51 12.36 -1.41
N THR A 135 -17.03 12.03 -2.61
CA THR A 135 -17.84 11.79 -3.81
C THR A 135 -18.03 10.29 -4.14
N GLY A 136 -17.60 9.41 -3.23
CA GLY A 136 -17.40 8.00 -3.50
C GLY A 136 -18.59 7.07 -3.26
N ASP A 137 -19.71 7.49 -2.66
CA ASP A 137 -20.81 6.60 -2.23
C ASP A 137 -21.32 5.67 -3.34
N THR A 138 -21.53 6.20 -4.54
CA THR A 138 -21.99 5.40 -5.68
C THR A 138 -20.92 4.39 -6.11
N PHE A 139 -19.66 4.78 -6.04
CA PHE A 139 -18.55 3.92 -6.39
C PHE A 139 -18.34 2.82 -5.34
N GLU A 140 -18.46 3.15 -4.05
CA GLU A 140 -18.45 2.19 -2.95
C GLU A 140 -19.55 1.14 -3.10
N PHE A 141 -20.78 1.56 -3.42
CA PHE A 141 -21.90 0.65 -3.63
C PHE A 141 -21.58 -0.38 -4.73
N ILE A 142 -21.02 0.07 -5.86
CA ILE A 142 -20.61 -0.81 -6.96
C ILE A 142 -19.47 -1.73 -6.51
N SER A 143 -18.48 -1.22 -5.78
CA SER A 143 -17.36 -2.02 -5.26
C SER A 143 -17.83 -3.13 -4.33
N ARG A 144 -18.77 -2.84 -3.43
CA ARG A 144 -19.35 -3.83 -2.50
C ARG A 144 -20.11 -4.94 -3.21
N ALA A 145 -20.72 -4.64 -4.36
CA ALA A 145 -21.42 -5.63 -5.18
C ALA A 145 -20.51 -6.36 -6.20
N THR A 146 -19.22 -6.04 -6.24
CA THR A 146 -18.27 -6.61 -7.19
C THR A 146 -17.48 -7.76 -6.56
N ALA A 147 -17.23 -8.81 -7.35
CA ALA A 147 -16.27 -9.85 -7.03
C ALA A 147 -15.27 -9.99 -8.18
N PHE A 148 -14.02 -10.34 -7.85
CA PHE A 148 -12.96 -10.54 -8.84
C PHE A 148 -12.47 -11.98 -8.81
N ARG A 149 -12.45 -12.60 -9.99
CA ARG A 149 -11.69 -13.83 -10.19
C ARG A 149 -10.21 -13.54 -10.24
N ARG A 150 -9.40 -14.51 -9.83
CA ARG A 150 -7.96 -14.48 -10.07
C ARG A 150 -7.67 -14.18 -11.54
N GLY A 151 -6.75 -13.24 -11.77
CA GLY A 151 -6.34 -12.75 -13.09
C GLY A 151 -7.28 -11.73 -13.74
N ASN A 152 -8.44 -11.43 -13.15
CA ASN A 152 -9.46 -10.57 -13.76
C ASN A 152 -9.62 -9.25 -12.99
N GLY A 153 -9.58 -8.13 -13.73
CA GLY A 153 -9.59 -6.80 -13.14
C GLY A 153 -8.33 -6.50 -12.31
N LEU A 154 -8.23 -5.27 -11.81
CA LEU A 154 -7.02 -4.79 -11.13
C LEU A 154 -6.66 -5.64 -9.88
N PRO A 155 -7.58 -5.89 -8.93
CA PRO A 155 -7.26 -6.74 -7.77
C PRO A 155 -6.95 -8.19 -8.17
N GLY A 156 -7.69 -8.75 -9.12
CA GLY A 156 -7.47 -10.12 -9.60
C GLY A 156 -6.12 -10.31 -10.28
N MET A 157 -5.63 -9.32 -11.05
CA MET A 157 -4.29 -9.37 -11.66
C MET A 157 -3.17 -9.35 -10.61
N ALA A 158 -3.28 -8.51 -9.58
CA ALA A 158 -2.31 -8.48 -8.48
C ALA A 158 -2.32 -9.81 -7.69
N TRP A 159 -3.50 -10.39 -7.48
CA TRP A 159 -3.64 -11.73 -6.89
C TRP A 159 -3.03 -12.83 -7.75
N ASP A 160 -3.20 -12.78 -9.06
CA ASP A 160 -2.67 -13.83 -9.92
C ASP A 160 -1.14 -13.81 -10.00
N THR A 161 -0.61 -12.63 -10.27
CA THR A 161 0.83 -12.40 -10.47
C THR A 161 1.62 -12.39 -9.18
N GLN A 162 0.96 -12.18 -8.04
CA GLN A 162 1.58 -12.00 -6.72
C GLN A 162 2.60 -10.85 -6.73
N LYS A 163 2.30 -9.81 -7.53
CA LYS A 163 3.12 -8.61 -7.74
C LYS A 163 2.24 -7.36 -7.77
N PRO A 164 2.82 -6.17 -7.54
CA PRO A 164 2.10 -4.92 -7.76
C PRO A 164 1.65 -4.77 -9.21
N VAL A 165 0.45 -4.23 -9.41
CA VAL A 165 -0.10 -3.93 -10.73
C VAL A 165 -0.52 -2.47 -10.75
N PHE A 166 -0.01 -1.71 -11.71
CA PHE A 166 -0.35 -0.31 -11.92
C PHE A 166 -1.05 -0.13 -13.27
N LEU A 167 -2.20 0.53 -13.23
CA LEU A 167 -2.96 0.97 -14.39
C LEU A 167 -2.91 2.51 -14.44
N PRO A 168 -2.19 3.09 -15.41
CA PRO A 168 -2.08 4.54 -15.54
C PRO A 168 -3.40 5.20 -16.00
N ASP A 169 -4.31 4.41 -16.59
CA ASP A 169 -5.63 4.85 -17.06
C ASP A 169 -6.67 3.74 -16.83
N LEU A 170 -7.73 4.04 -16.09
CA LEU A 170 -8.86 3.15 -15.78
C LEU A 170 -10.05 3.33 -16.74
N GLY A 171 -9.91 4.12 -17.81
CA GLY A 171 -10.92 4.33 -18.84
C GLY A 171 -11.30 3.06 -19.63
N LYS A 172 -12.17 3.24 -20.64
CA LYS A 172 -12.67 2.13 -21.46
C LYS A 172 -11.52 1.41 -22.17
N GLY A 173 -11.47 0.07 -22.04
CA GLY A 173 -10.44 -0.77 -22.64
C GLY A 173 -9.27 -1.14 -21.73
N SER A 174 -9.20 -0.58 -20.51
CA SER A 174 -8.16 -0.88 -19.51
C SER A 174 -8.28 -2.26 -18.85
N GLY A 175 -9.38 -2.99 -19.08
CA GLY A 175 -9.72 -4.19 -18.31
C GLY A 175 -10.24 -3.90 -16.90
N PHE A 176 -10.40 -2.63 -16.52
CA PHE A 176 -11.01 -2.25 -15.25
C PHE A 176 -12.53 -2.42 -15.29
N LEU A 177 -13.04 -3.42 -14.54
CA LEU A 177 -14.46 -3.83 -14.57
C LEU A 177 -15.44 -2.71 -14.17
N ARG A 178 -14.98 -1.72 -13.40
CA ARG A 178 -15.81 -0.64 -12.84
C ARG A 178 -15.54 0.73 -13.48
N ALA A 179 -15.02 0.76 -14.71
CA ALA A 179 -14.60 1.99 -15.40
C ALA A 179 -15.66 3.10 -15.43
N ASP A 180 -16.91 2.77 -15.78
CA ASP A 180 -17.98 3.77 -15.87
C ASP A 180 -18.30 4.40 -14.50
N GLY A 181 -18.15 3.65 -13.40
CA GLY A 181 -18.31 4.18 -12.04
C GLY A 181 -17.14 5.06 -11.61
N ALA A 182 -15.92 4.62 -11.88
CA ALA A 182 -14.70 5.37 -11.55
C ALA A 182 -14.63 6.71 -12.30
N VAL A 183 -14.95 6.73 -13.59
CA VAL A 183 -14.96 7.95 -14.41
C VAL A 183 -15.94 8.99 -13.86
N LYS A 184 -17.12 8.57 -13.39
CA LYS A 184 -18.12 9.49 -12.82
C LYS A 184 -17.63 10.23 -11.58
N VAL A 185 -16.77 9.58 -10.80
CA VAL A 185 -16.16 10.17 -9.61
C VAL A 185 -14.74 10.69 -9.89
N GLY A 186 -14.29 10.74 -11.15
CA GLY A 186 -12.99 11.29 -11.52
C GLY A 186 -11.77 10.39 -11.21
N ILE A 187 -11.98 9.16 -10.75
CA ILE A 187 -10.92 8.16 -10.54
C ILE A 187 -10.43 7.67 -11.91
N ASN A 188 -9.11 7.69 -12.11
CA ASN A 188 -8.50 7.28 -13.38
C ASN A 188 -7.17 6.54 -13.26
N ARG A 189 -6.55 6.50 -12.08
CA ARG A 189 -5.38 5.67 -11.81
C ARG A 189 -5.76 4.54 -10.88
N GLY A 190 -5.16 3.38 -11.07
CA GLY A 190 -5.29 2.26 -10.15
C GLY A 190 -3.96 1.61 -9.86
N PHE A 191 -3.74 1.27 -8.60
CA PHE A 191 -2.56 0.57 -8.16
C PHE A 191 -2.94 -0.48 -7.14
N ALA A 192 -2.69 -1.76 -7.44
CA ALA A 192 -2.99 -2.86 -6.55
C ALA A 192 -1.71 -3.55 -6.09
N ILE A 193 -1.68 -3.90 -4.81
CA ILE A 193 -0.55 -4.52 -4.13
C ILE A 193 -1.07 -5.77 -3.40
N PRO A 194 -0.56 -6.98 -3.69
CA PRO A 194 -0.90 -8.14 -2.90
C PRO A 194 -0.29 -8.02 -1.51
N CYS A 195 -1.06 -8.41 -0.50
CA CYS A 195 -0.67 -8.30 0.89
C CYS A 195 -0.29 -9.67 1.46
N SER A 196 0.59 -9.64 2.46
CA SER A 196 1.06 -10.83 3.17
C SER A 196 -0.02 -11.34 4.13
N THR A 197 -0.10 -12.66 4.27
CA THR A 197 -0.90 -13.36 5.29
C THR A 197 -0.15 -14.61 5.76
N LEU A 198 -0.49 -15.09 6.95
CA LEU A 198 0.07 -16.33 7.51
C LEU A 198 -0.87 -17.53 7.38
N ASP A 199 -2.16 -17.28 7.18
CA ASP A 199 -3.22 -18.29 7.20
C ASP A 199 -3.63 -18.79 5.81
N GLY A 200 -2.94 -18.36 4.76
CA GLY A 200 -3.23 -18.74 3.37
C GLY A 200 -4.37 -17.96 2.71
N SER A 201 -5.05 -17.08 3.45
CA SER A 201 -6.00 -16.14 2.83
C SER A 201 -5.28 -15.15 1.91
N ASN A 202 -5.96 -14.67 0.88
CA ASN A 202 -5.39 -13.75 -0.09
C ASN A 202 -5.98 -12.36 0.13
N PHE A 203 -5.12 -11.35 0.26
CA PHE A 203 -5.53 -9.95 0.31
C PHE A 203 -4.85 -9.13 -0.77
N VAL A 204 -5.60 -8.18 -1.32
CA VAL A 204 -5.07 -7.17 -2.23
C VAL A 204 -5.56 -5.80 -1.79
N MET A 205 -4.62 -4.88 -1.59
CA MET A 205 -4.91 -3.48 -1.34
C MET A 205 -4.85 -2.73 -2.67
N ALA A 206 -5.91 -2.01 -3.02
CA ALA A 206 -5.97 -1.17 -4.21
C ALA A 206 -6.11 0.31 -3.84
N PHE A 207 -5.21 1.14 -4.36
CA PHE A 207 -5.31 2.60 -4.36
C PHE A 207 -5.87 3.05 -5.70
N LEU A 208 -6.91 3.87 -5.64
CA LEU A 208 -7.58 4.44 -6.78
C LEU A 208 -7.57 5.96 -6.62
N SER A 209 -7.10 6.68 -7.63
CA SER A 209 -6.96 8.13 -7.51
C SER A 209 -7.39 8.86 -8.78
N ALA A 210 -7.74 10.12 -8.61
CA ALA A 210 -7.90 11.08 -9.69
C ALA A 210 -6.53 11.59 -10.21
N LEU A 211 -6.56 12.26 -11.36
CA LEU A 211 -5.37 12.89 -11.97
C LEU A 211 -4.86 14.07 -11.11
N ALA A 212 -5.76 14.79 -10.43
CA ALA A 212 -5.41 15.94 -9.61
C ALA A 212 -4.66 15.56 -8.31
N THR A 213 -4.94 14.36 -7.78
CA THR A 213 -4.35 13.83 -6.53
C THR A 213 -3.77 12.44 -6.80
N PRO A 214 -2.68 12.34 -7.56
CA PRO A 214 -2.12 11.04 -7.89
C PRO A 214 -1.65 10.30 -6.63
N ILE A 215 -1.69 8.97 -6.66
CA ILE A 215 -1.30 8.09 -5.56
C ILE A 215 0.05 8.52 -4.95
N ALA A 216 1.05 8.73 -5.81
CA ALA A 216 2.38 9.19 -5.50
C ALA A 216 2.93 9.99 -6.69
N ARG A 217 4.02 10.76 -6.52
CA ARG A 217 4.68 11.47 -7.64
C ARG A 217 5.35 10.52 -8.61
N ARG A 218 5.90 9.41 -8.07
CA ARG A 218 6.50 8.32 -8.84
C ARG A 218 6.26 7.00 -8.13
N VAL A 219 5.94 5.97 -8.93
CA VAL A 219 5.76 4.59 -8.49
C VAL A 219 6.68 3.72 -9.32
N GLU A 220 7.41 2.83 -8.65
CA GLU A 220 8.22 1.81 -9.32
C GLU A 220 7.99 0.44 -8.71
N THR A 221 8.16 -0.60 -9.52
CA THR A 221 8.22 -1.99 -9.08
C THR A 221 9.54 -2.58 -9.53
N TRP A 222 10.25 -3.18 -8.59
CA TRP A 222 11.55 -3.79 -8.75
C TRP A 222 11.47 -5.27 -8.40
N GLU A 223 11.89 -6.13 -9.32
CA GLU A 223 11.78 -7.58 -9.19
C GLU A 223 13.16 -8.24 -9.29
N PRO A 224 13.43 -9.34 -8.57
CA PRO A 224 14.67 -10.07 -8.73
C PRO A 224 14.80 -10.56 -10.17
N ASP A 225 15.99 -10.42 -10.74
CA ASP A 225 16.25 -10.98 -12.05
C ASP A 225 16.42 -12.50 -12.01
N ALA A 226 16.47 -13.13 -13.18
CA ALA A 226 16.58 -14.58 -13.30
C ALA A 226 17.84 -15.16 -12.61
N SER A 227 18.88 -14.36 -12.42
CA SER A 227 20.11 -14.78 -11.73
C SER A 227 20.00 -14.67 -10.20
N GLY A 228 19.04 -13.90 -9.70
CA GLY A 228 18.92 -13.56 -8.29
C GLY A 228 20.03 -12.65 -7.77
N ALA A 229 20.86 -12.06 -8.64
CA ALA A 229 21.99 -11.21 -8.24
C ALA A 229 21.64 -9.71 -8.23
N ALA A 230 20.53 -9.32 -8.86
CA ALA A 230 20.10 -7.94 -8.97
C ALA A 230 18.58 -7.82 -8.97
N LEU A 231 18.08 -6.64 -8.60
CA LEU A 231 16.71 -6.21 -8.85
C LEU A 231 16.65 -5.47 -10.19
N ARG A 232 15.58 -5.68 -10.96
CA ARG A 232 15.27 -4.98 -12.21
C ARG A 232 13.98 -4.20 -12.06
N ARG A 233 13.98 -2.96 -12.51
CA ARG A 233 12.74 -2.17 -12.61
C ARG A 233 11.85 -2.77 -13.71
N THR A 234 10.72 -3.34 -13.32
CA THR A 234 9.70 -3.89 -14.22
C THR A 234 8.56 -2.91 -14.47
N LEU A 235 8.37 -1.96 -13.55
CA LEU A 235 7.44 -0.86 -13.69
C LEU A 235 8.08 0.44 -13.22
N GLY A 236 7.91 1.52 -13.98
CA GLY A 236 8.26 2.86 -13.57
C GLY A 236 7.27 3.86 -14.16
N PHE A 237 6.62 4.63 -13.31
CA PHE A 237 5.70 5.69 -13.73
C PHE A 237 5.93 6.94 -12.89
N SER A 238 6.03 8.09 -13.55
CA SER A 238 6.11 9.41 -12.91
C SER A 238 5.03 10.30 -13.49
N GLU A 239 4.42 11.14 -12.66
CA GLU A 239 3.40 12.10 -13.09
C GLU A 239 3.96 13.15 -14.06
N VAL A 240 5.27 13.39 -14.03
CA VAL A 240 5.93 14.37 -14.91
C VAL A 240 6.42 13.72 -16.21
N GLN A 241 6.94 12.48 -16.14
CA GLN A 241 7.62 11.83 -17.26
C GLN A 241 6.79 10.71 -17.91
N GLY A 242 5.66 10.33 -17.32
CA GLY A 242 4.87 9.18 -17.72
C GLY A 242 5.58 7.85 -17.45
N SER A 243 5.26 6.83 -18.25
CA SER A 243 5.85 5.51 -18.15
C SER A 243 7.32 5.52 -18.59
N THR A 244 8.19 4.95 -17.76
CA THR A 244 9.61 4.76 -18.09
C THR A 244 9.83 3.35 -18.63
N SER A 245 10.27 3.25 -19.88
CA SER A 245 10.59 1.97 -20.53
C SER A 245 12.06 1.54 -20.35
N SER A 246 12.93 2.44 -19.91
CA SER A 246 14.35 2.13 -19.73
C SER A 246 14.52 1.13 -18.58
N PRO A 247 15.05 -0.08 -18.84
CA PRO A 247 15.36 -1.02 -17.78
C PRO A 247 16.47 -0.44 -16.90
N ASP A 248 16.30 -0.60 -15.60
CA ASP A 248 17.25 -0.16 -14.58
C ASP A 248 17.52 -1.34 -13.64
N THR A 249 18.73 -1.39 -13.09
CA THR A 249 19.20 -2.54 -12.32
C THR A 249 19.88 -2.10 -11.03
N ALA A 250 19.45 -2.65 -9.91
CA ALA A 250 20.10 -2.48 -8.61
C ALA A 250 20.80 -3.79 -8.22
N SER A 251 22.13 -3.79 -8.15
CA SER A 251 22.91 -4.96 -7.75
C SER A 251 22.71 -5.26 -6.27
N LEU A 252 22.39 -6.51 -5.91
CA LEU A 252 22.25 -6.90 -4.50
C LEU A 252 23.56 -6.76 -3.72
N ALA A 253 24.71 -6.88 -4.39
CA ALA A 253 26.01 -6.70 -3.75
C ALA A 253 26.32 -5.23 -3.41
N ALA A 254 25.67 -4.28 -4.08
CA ALA A 254 25.87 -2.86 -3.84
C ALA A 254 25.08 -2.32 -2.63
N GLY A 255 24.08 -3.06 -2.15
CA GLY A 255 23.19 -2.62 -1.08
C GLY A 255 22.26 -1.48 -1.50
N GLY A 256 21.73 -0.76 -0.50
CA GLY A 256 20.86 0.40 -0.69
C GLY A 256 19.38 0.08 -0.48
N PRO A 257 18.50 1.09 -0.45
CA PRO A 257 17.13 0.96 0.08
C PRO A 257 16.29 -0.13 -0.60
N LEU A 258 16.41 -0.29 -1.92
CA LEU A 258 15.72 -1.34 -2.66
C LEU A 258 16.22 -2.74 -2.27
N VAL A 259 17.54 -2.90 -2.14
CA VAL A 259 18.20 -4.14 -1.77
C VAL A 259 17.91 -4.48 -0.31
N ASP A 260 18.00 -3.51 0.59
CA ASP A 260 17.71 -3.67 2.01
C ASP A 260 16.26 -4.12 2.19
N ALA A 261 15.32 -3.49 1.48
CA ALA A 261 13.92 -3.89 1.52
C ALA A 261 13.70 -5.32 1.02
N PHE A 262 14.33 -5.68 -0.10
CA PHE A 262 14.23 -7.01 -0.67
C PHE A 262 14.84 -8.10 0.20
N THR A 263 16.00 -7.83 0.80
CA THR A 263 16.77 -8.84 1.55
C THR A 263 16.27 -9.00 2.97
N THR A 264 15.86 -7.91 3.63
CA THR A 264 15.41 -7.95 5.03
C THR A 264 13.91 -8.21 5.15
N GLY A 265 13.12 -7.83 4.15
CA GLY A 265 11.66 -7.79 4.26
C GLY A 265 11.17 -6.61 5.09
N ARG A 266 12.02 -5.61 5.38
CA ARG A 266 11.64 -4.38 6.09
C ARG A 266 11.65 -3.22 5.11
N PRO A 267 10.69 -2.29 5.17
CA PRO A 267 10.81 -1.08 4.38
C PRO A 267 12.12 -0.33 4.65
N SER A 268 12.62 0.40 3.66
CA SER A 268 13.84 1.22 3.79
C SER A 268 13.63 2.57 3.13
N VAL A 269 14.18 3.63 3.73
CA VAL A 269 13.96 5.03 3.32
C VAL A 269 15.25 5.63 2.81
N ALA A 270 15.17 6.27 1.65
CA ALA A 270 16.19 7.18 1.14
C ALA A 270 15.47 8.36 0.50
N GLU A 271 15.27 9.44 1.26
CA GLU A 271 14.44 10.56 0.81
C GLU A 271 14.84 11.06 -0.58
N PRO A 272 13.86 11.30 -1.49
CA PRO A 272 12.42 11.35 -1.26
C PRO A 272 11.70 10.01 -1.54
N MET A 273 12.35 8.87 -1.33
CA MET A 273 11.84 7.54 -1.66
C MET A 273 11.71 6.64 -0.43
N ILE A 274 10.65 5.83 -0.42
CA ILE A 274 10.52 4.67 0.47
C ILE A 274 10.35 3.40 -0.35
N ALA A 275 11.18 2.40 -0.06
CA ALA A 275 11.16 1.07 -0.62
C ALA A 275 10.37 0.15 0.31
N ILE A 276 9.32 -0.50 -0.20
CA ILE A 276 8.39 -1.33 0.56
C ILE A 276 8.38 -2.72 -0.07
N PRO A 277 8.76 -3.77 0.67
CA PRO A 277 8.74 -5.13 0.15
C PRO A 277 7.30 -5.63 -0.02
N VAL A 278 7.10 -6.40 -1.07
CA VAL A 278 5.84 -7.06 -1.39
C VAL A 278 6.06 -8.55 -1.16
N ALA A 279 5.43 -9.08 -0.12
CA ALA A 279 5.76 -10.40 0.42
C ALA A 279 4.54 -11.33 0.57
N PRO A 280 3.74 -11.54 -0.49
CA PRO A 280 2.62 -12.45 -0.38
C PRO A 280 3.09 -13.84 0.03
N GLN A 281 2.34 -14.48 0.93
CA GLN A 281 2.65 -15.80 1.48
C GLN A 281 4.07 -15.88 2.09
N GLY A 282 4.56 -14.77 2.66
CA GLY A 282 5.86 -14.69 3.33
C GLY A 282 7.06 -14.66 2.38
N ARG A 283 6.86 -14.67 1.05
CA ARG A 283 7.95 -14.61 0.07
C ARG A 283 8.00 -13.24 -0.59
N ILE A 284 9.13 -12.56 -0.49
CA ILE A 284 9.34 -11.26 -1.14
C ILE A 284 9.43 -11.48 -2.65
N THR A 285 8.42 -11.03 -3.40
CA THR A 285 8.33 -11.17 -4.86
C THR A 285 8.76 -9.92 -5.60
N ALA A 286 8.64 -8.75 -4.96
CA ALA A 286 9.01 -7.47 -5.51
C ALA A 286 9.32 -6.47 -4.39
N VAL A 287 9.94 -5.35 -4.77
CA VAL A 287 10.03 -4.13 -3.96
C VAL A 287 9.33 -3.01 -4.70
N MET A 288 8.42 -2.35 -4.01
CA MET A 288 7.73 -1.17 -4.49
C MET A 288 8.47 0.08 -4.01
N ALA A 289 8.82 0.98 -4.91
CA ALA A 289 9.39 2.27 -4.56
C ALA A 289 8.34 3.37 -4.77
N LEU A 290 8.06 4.13 -3.72
CA LEU A 290 7.14 5.28 -3.77
C LEU A 290 7.89 6.57 -3.49
N HIS A 291 7.61 7.59 -4.29
CA HIS A 291 8.08 8.95 -4.10
C HIS A 291 6.89 9.90 -4.00
N PHE A 292 6.82 10.76 -2.99
CA PHE A 292 5.77 11.77 -2.87
C PHE A 292 6.28 13.09 -2.30
#